data_AF-A0A950X4N4-F1
#
_entry.id   AF-A0A950X4N4-F1
#
_cell.length_a   1.000
_cell.length_b   1.000
_cell.length_c   1.000
_cell.angle_alpha   90.00
_cell.angle_beta   90.00
_cell.angle_gamma   90.00
#
_symmetry.space_group_name_H-M   'P 1'
#
loop_
_entity.id
_entity.type
_entity.pdbx_description
1 polymer ?
#
loop_
_entity_poly.entity_id
_entity_poly.type
_entity_poly.pdbx_seq_one_letter_code
_entity_poly.pdbx_strand_id
1 'polypeptide(L)'
;MTKLLNDQGMSYDTPIIDFLPGYWTKGPSVNLITFRQLMDHTSGLAFDNTTSGTDFEFMKEQVAAGTTHLGQYSYQNMNYGLCRILIATINGNIPVDWTYPFPISVFNDQAWDSITLQAYQAYVNANVFSPSGVTGATLYHEAADALAYNFPVSGHGWNSGDLTTLAGGTGWHMTLDQVLAVMSTFRRSGTIMSPADAQTMLDDGFGLNWTVTTPLGTYYAKIGGWSGDGGRMEQSIAFFLPQQMEFVLFVNSPIAFAAPGQLLSYGDAGTPGNVSDPVIVGFGGWEVFKFLFAGSNSVGQDRIYATNKQGQLLSYGDSGTPGNVSDPVIVGSGGWEVFQFLFAGRNLAGQDRIYGVLSSAVTLNGVQYQKGQLLSYGDTGTPGNVSDPVIVGFGGWEVFQFLFAGRNLAGQDRIYGVLSSAVTLNGVQYQKGQLLSYGDTGTPGNVSDPVIVGFGGWTDFQFLFAGKNSAGQDRIYGVWATPTSPPGQSLYSIVSSAYINNIYITSGSEDW
;
A
#
# COMPACT_ATOMS: atom_id res chain seq x y z
N MET A 1 -24.21 19.31 5.24
CA MET A 1 -24.63 18.88 6.59
C MET A 1 -24.28 19.95 7.62
N THR A 2 -23.00 20.26 7.86
CA THR A 2 -22.56 21.28 8.85
C THR A 2 -23.31 22.60 8.76
N LYS A 3 -23.47 23.17 7.56
CA LYS A 3 -24.28 24.37 7.34
C LYS A 3 -25.70 24.23 7.90
N LEU A 4 -26.41 23.15 7.55
CA LEU A 4 -27.78 22.91 8.00
C LEU A 4 -27.86 22.81 9.52
N LEU A 5 -26.92 22.09 10.14
CA LEU A 5 -26.86 21.94 11.59
C LEU A 5 -26.63 23.31 12.26
N ASN A 6 -25.71 24.13 11.73
CA ASN A 6 -25.46 25.48 12.23
C ASN A 6 -26.71 26.38 12.11
N ASP A 7 -27.35 26.36 10.94
CA ASP A 7 -28.57 27.14 10.68
C ASP A 7 -29.72 26.73 11.61
N GLN A 8 -29.76 25.46 12.04
CA GLN A 8 -30.73 24.93 13.02
C GLN A 8 -30.27 25.03 14.48
N GLY A 9 -29.06 25.55 14.75
CA GLY A 9 -28.48 25.59 16.09
C GLY A 9 -28.27 24.21 16.73
N MET A 10 -28.06 23.17 15.91
CA MET A 10 -27.91 21.78 16.32
C MET A 10 -26.43 21.41 16.52
N SER A 11 -26.14 20.69 17.61
CA SER A 11 -24.78 20.18 17.87
C SER A 11 -24.41 19.08 16.88
N TYR A 12 -23.14 19.01 16.51
CA TYR A 12 -22.60 17.89 15.73
C TYR A 12 -22.61 16.58 16.52
N ASP A 13 -22.65 16.66 17.86
CA ASP A 13 -22.74 15.49 18.76
C ASP A 13 -24.19 15.04 19.00
N THR A 14 -25.17 15.66 18.33
CA THR A 14 -26.55 15.19 18.39
C THR A 14 -26.66 13.80 17.74
N PRO A 15 -27.28 12.81 18.40
CA PRO A 15 -27.52 11.50 17.82
C PRO A 15 -28.43 11.58 16.57
N ILE A 16 -28.12 10.77 15.55
CA ILE A 16 -28.85 10.79 14.27
C ILE A 16 -30.19 10.04 14.31
N ILE A 17 -30.46 9.31 15.39
CA ILE A 17 -31.53 8.31 15.49
C ILE A 17 -32.92 8.88 15.18
N ASP A 18 -33.19 10.09 15.66
CA ASP A 18 -34.49 10.77 15.51
C ASP A 18 -34.71 11.37 14.12
N PHE A 19 -33.70 11.29 13.26
CA PHE A 19 -33.70 11.86 11.91
C PHE A 19 -33.66 10.78 10.82
N LEU A 20 -33.46 9.52 11.19
CA LEU A 20 -33.49 8.39 10.27
C LEU A 20 -34.94 8.01 9.90
N PRO A 21 -35.19 7.41 8.72
CA PRO A 21 -36.52 6.93 8.36
C PRO A 21 -37.08 5.99 9.43
N GLY A 22 -38.26 6.29 9.96
CA GLY A 22 -38.86 5.60 11.11
C GLY A 22 -39.12 4.13 10.84
N TYR A 23 -39.43 3.77 9.59
CA TYR A 23 -39.69 2.40 9.17
C TYR A 23 -38.43 1.54 8.97
N TRP A 24 -37.23 2.13 9.02
CA TRP A 24 -35.98 1.35 8.98
C TRP A 24 -35.74 0.66 10.33
N THR A 25 -35.37 -0.62 10.30
CA THR A 25 -34.83 -1.31 11.48
C THR A 25 -33.56 -0.61 11.95
N LYS A 26 -33.41 -0.42 13.25
CA LYS A 26 -32.22 0.21 13.87
C LYS A 26 -31.46 -0.87 14.64
N GLY A 27 -30.26 -1.20 14.18
CA GLY A 27 -29.41 -2.20 14.80
C GLY A 27 -28.74 -1.71 16.09
N PRO A 28 -27.90 -2.56 16.71
CA PRO A 28 -27.10 -2.20 17.88
C PRO A 28 -26.34 -0.88 17.69
N SER A 29 -26.33 -0.07 18.75
CA SER A 29 -25.59 1.20 18.86
C SER A 29 -25.96 2.31 17.87
N VAL A 30 -26.89 2.11 16.94
CA VAL A 30 -27.33 3.17 16.01
C VAL A 30 -27.90 4.38 16.74
N ASN A 31 -28.55 4.14 17.89
CA ASN A 31 -29.07 5.19 18.77
C ASN A 31 -27.98 6.08 19.40
N LEU A 32 -26.70 5.70 19.30
CA LEU A 32 -25.56 6.43 19.84
C LEU A 32 -24.74 7.14 18.76
N ILE A 33 -24.98 6.84 17.48
CA ILE A 33 -24.24 7.46 16.37
C ILE A 33 -24.66 8.92 16.24
N THR A 34 -23.70 9.82 16.16
CA THR A 34 -23.88 11.27 16.04
C THR A 34 -23.57 11.78 14.63
N PHE A 35 -23.97 13.01 14.30
CA PHE A 35 -23.59 13.64 13.02
C PHE A 35 -22.07 13.75 12.85
N ARG A 36 -21.34 14.09 13.92
CA ARG A 36 -19.87 14.12 13.97
C ARG A 36 -19.29 12.80 13.49
N GLN A 37 -19.77 11.70 14.07
CA GLN A 37 -19.28 10.35 13.75
C GLN A 37 -19.54 9.92 12.30
N LEU A 38 -20.60 10.44 11.67
CA LEU A 38 -20.76 10.28 10.22
C LEU A 38 -19.69 11.07 9.46
N MET A 39 -19.49 12.34 9.82
CA MET A 39 -18.61 13.28 9.11
C MET A 39 -17.11 13.05 9.33
N ASP A 40 -16.69 12.31 10.35
CA ASP A 40 -15.28 11.95 10.59
C ASP A 40 -14.98 10.45 10.39
N HIS A 41 -15.95 9.70 9.84
CA HIS A 41 -15.86 8.26 9.61
C HIS A 41 -15.63 7.39 10.87
N THR A 42 -16.11 7.83 12.03
CA THR A 42 -16.08 7.05 13.29
C THR A 42 -17.44 6.47 13.70
N SER A 43 -18.41 6.43 12.78
CA SER A 43 -19.75 5.84 13.00
C SER A 43 -19.69 4.34 13.32
N GLY A 44 -18.67 3.64 12.83
CA GLY A 44 -18.53 2.19 12.94
C GLY A 44 -19.50 1.39 12.07
N LEU A 45 -20.38 2.03 11.30
CA LEU A 45 -21.26 1.34 10.35
C LEU A 45 -20.41 0.74 9.21
N ALA A 46 -20.75 -0.46 8.75
CA ALA A 46 -20.02 -1.16 7.70
C ALA A 46 -18.49 -1.22 7.94
N PHE A 47 -18.04 -1.34 9.19
CA PHE A 47 -16.63 -1.34 9.55
C PHE A 47 -15.82 -2.36 8.72
N ASP A 48 -14.66 -1.93 8.18
CA ASP A 48 -13.78 -2.71 7.28
C ASP A 48 -14.42 -3.20 5.96
N ASN A 49 -15.62 -2.73 5.60
CA ASN A 49 -16.21 -3.08 4.31
C ASN A 49 -15.45 -2.38 3.17
N THR A 50 -14.84 -3.18 2.29
CA THR A 50 -14.01 -2.70 1.19
C THR A 50 -14.79 -2.15 -0.01
N THR A 51 -16.06 -2.51 -0.16
CA THR A 51 -16.90 -2.03 -1.27
C THR A 51 -17.40 -0.60 -1.01
N SER A 52 -17.62 -0.25 0.26
CA SER A 52 -18.05 1.08 0.70
C SER A 52 -19.23 1.66 -0.09
N GLY A 53 -20.33 0.90 -0.14
CA GLY A 53 -21.57 1.30 -0.82
C GLY A 53 -22.20 2.55 -0.21
N THR A 54 -23.11 3.19 -0.94
CA THR A 54 -23.80 4.41 -0.49
C THR A 54 -25.20 4.59 -1.10
N ASP A 55 -25.71 3.59 -1.82
CA ASP A 55 -27.10 3.56 -2.27
C ASP A 55 -28.06 3.32 -1.10
N PHE A 56 -29.35 3.59 -1.34
CA PHE A 56 -30.39 3.54 -0.30
C PHE A 56 -30.54 2.16 0.34
N GLU A 57 -30.50 1.10 -0.46
CA GLU A 57 -30.66 -0.27 0.02
C GLU A 57 -29.49 -0.65 0.93
N PHE A 58 -28.26 -0.39 0.48
CA PHE A 58 -27.06 -0.62 1.29
C PHE A 58 -27.11 0.16 2.61
N MET A 59 -27.44 1.46 2.58
CA MET A 59 -27.54 2.26 3.80
C MET A 59 -28.57 1.72 4.78
N LYS A 60 -29.73 1.30 4.29
CA LYS A 60 -30.80 0.71 5.10
C LYS A 60 -30.35 -0.59 5.75
N GLU A 61 -29.68 -1.47 5.01
CA GLU A 61 -29.13 -2.72 5.51
C GLU A 61 -28.09 -2.49 6.61
N GLN A 62 -27.16 -1.57 6.39
CA GLN A 62 -26.09 -1.29 7.36
C GLN A 62 -26.63 -0.61 8.63
N VAL A 63 -27.65 0.25 8.52
CA VAL A 63 -28.36 0.79 9.69
C VAL A 63 -29.12 -0.31 10.44
N ALA A 64 -29.71 -1.28 9.74
CA ALA A 64 -30.35 -2.43 10.39
C ALA A 64 -29.33 -3.35 11.09
N ALA A 65 -28.14 -3.52 10.52
CA ALA A 65 -27.04 -4.29 11.11
C ALA A 65 -26.44 -3.60 12.34
N GLY A 66 -26.38 -2.26 12.35
CA GLY A 66 -25.81 -1.48 13.45
C GLY A 66 -24.29 -1.58 13.53
N THR A 67 -23.73 -1.36 14.72
CA THR A 67 -22.28 -1.40 14.93
C THR A 67 -21.87 -1.83 16.35
N THR A 68 -20.72 -2.50 16.42
CA THR A 68 -19.94 -2.76 17.64
C THR A 68 -18.61 -1.99 17.68
N HIS A 69 -18.36 -1.14 16.69
CA HIS A 69 -17.10 -0.43 16.45
C HIS A 69 -17.27 1.09 16.57
N LEU A 70 -18.28 1.55 17.30
CA LEU A 70 -18.55 2.98 17.49
C LEU A 70 -17.31 3.73 17.98
N GLY A 71 -16.98 4.84 17.33
CA GLY A 71 -15.79 5.65 17.64
C GLY A 71 -14.49 5.17 16.99
N GLN A 72 -14.49 4.01 16.31
CA GLN A 72 -13.34 3.54 15.54
C GLN A 72 -13.42 4.07 14.11
N TYR A 73 -12.31 4.60 13.61
CA TYR A 73 -12.21 5.11 12.25
C TYR A 73 -12.30 3.97 11.23
N SER A 74 -13.22 4.09 10.28
CA SER A 74 -13.31 3.27 9.07
C SER A 74 -13.97 4.09 7.98
N TYR A 75 -13.23 4.42 6.92
CA TYR A 75 -13.77 5.20 5.80
C TYR A 75 -14.95 4.48 5.16
N GLN A 76 -16.13 5.11 5.16
CA GLN A 76 -17.36 4.56 4.60
C GLN A 76 -18.19 5.63 3.90
N ASN A 77 -18.39 5.48 2.58
CA ASN A 77 -19.16 6.43 1.76
C ASN A 77 -20.61 6.56 2.24
N MET A 78 -21.20 5.46 2.73
CA MET A 78 -22.54 5.47 3.30
C MET A 78 -22.75 6.49 4.42
N ASN A 79 -21.70 6.92 5.14
CA ASN A 79 -21.87 7.96 6.16
C ASN A 79 -22.32 9.29 5.55
N TYR A 80 -21.79 9.62 4.37
CA TYR A 80 -22.17 10.81 3.62
C TYR A 80 -23.43 10.59 2.78
N GLY A 81 -23.68 9.37 2.31
CA GLY A 81 -25.00 8.98 1.80
C GLY A 81 -26.10 9.14 2.85
N LEU A 82 -25.85 8.77 4.11
CA LEU A 82 -26.81 8.98 5.20
C LEU A 82 -27.04 10.47 5.43
N CYS A 83 -25.99 11.29 5.34
CA CYS A 83 -26.14 12.75 5.43
C CYS A 83 -27.12 13.31 4.38
N ARG A 84 -27.20 12.73 3.17
CA ARG A 84 -28.20 13.09 2.15
C ARG A 84 -29.63 12.88 2.66
N ILE A 85 -29.92 11.73 3.29
CA ILE A 85 -31.22 11.41 3.87
C ILE A 85 -31.53 12.33 5.05
N LEU A 86 -30.55 12.51 5.95
CA LEU A 86 -30.70 13.32 7.16
C LEU A 86 -30.91 14.80 6.84
N ILE A 87 -30.28 15.34 5.78
CA ILE A 87 -30.54 16.71 5.31
C ILE A 87 -32.03 16.87 4.97
N ALA A 88 -32.63 15.90 4.27
CA ALA A 88 -34.03 15.98 3.87
C ALA A 88 -35.00 15.96 5.06
N THR A 89 -34.72 15.16 6.09
CA THR A 89 -35.58 15.08 7.28
C THR A 89 -35.42 16.31 8.17
N ILE A 90 -34.19 16.76 8.43
CA ILE A 90 -33.91 17.97 9.22
C ILE A 90 -34.48 19.23 8.54
N ASN A 91 -34.36 19.32 7.22
CA ASN A 91 -34.87 20.45 6.43
C ASN A 91 -36.38 20.36 6.16
N GLY A 92 -37.07 19.35 6.70
CA GLY A 92 -38.53 19.22 6.61
C GLY A 92 -39.06 18.82 5.23
N ASN A 93 -38.22 18.30 4.34
CA ASN A 93 -38.64 17.82 3.02
C ASN A 93 -39.46 16.53 3.10
N ILE A 94 -39.21 15.70 4.11
CA ILE A 94 -39.94 14.47 4.37
C ILE A 94 -39.95 14.19 5.89
N PRO A 95 -41.11 13.94 6.53
CA PRO A 95 -41.13 13.60 7.95
C PRO A 95 -40.63 12.17 8.16
N VAL A 96 -39.99 11.91 9.31
CA VAL A 96 -39.36 10.60 9.59
C VAL A 96 -40.33 9.43 9.62
N ASP A 97 -41.59 9.67 9.98
CA ASP A 97 -42.67 8.69 10.02
C ASP A 97 -43.45 8.58 8.69
N TRP A 98 -42.99 9.26 7.64
CA TRP A 98 -43.62 9.17 6.33
C TRP A 98 -43.61 7.74 5.80
N THR A 99 -44.76 7.32 5.30
CA THR A 99 -44.95 6.03 4.65
C THR A 99 -45.71 6.22 3.34
N TYR A 100 -45.36 5.42 2.34
CA TYR A 100 -46.09 5.38 1.08
C TYR A 100 -47.55 4.98 1.34
N PRO A 101 -48.56 5.60 0.68
CA PRO A 101 -49.98 5.36 0.96
C PRO A 101 -50.49 3.93 0.72
N PHE A 102 -49.64 3.03 0.22
CA PHE A 102 -49.94 1.63 -0.04
C PHE A 102 -48.87 0.72 0.59
N PRO A 103 -49.24 -0.40 1.23
CA PRO A 103 -48.33 -1.24 2.02
C PRO A 103 -47.48 -2.17 1.14
N ILE A 104 -46.70 -1.59 0.24
CA ILE A 104 -45.75 -2.30 -0.62
C ILE A 104 -44.37 -1.69 -0.34
N SER A 105 -43.51 -2.44 0.35
CA SER A 105 -42.23 -1.95 0.88
C SER A 105 -41.31 -1.36 -0.20
N VAL A 106 -41.27 -1.95 -1.39
CA VAL A 106 -40.42 -1.47 -2.50
C VAL A 106 -40.80 -0.05 -2.95
N PHE A 107 -42.08 0.30 -2.95
CA PHE A 107 -42.50 1.66 -3.30
C PHE A 107 -42.16 2.69 -2.22
N ASN A 108 -42.08 2.25 -0.96
CA ASN A 108 -41.65 3.11 0.12
C ASN A 108 -40.17 3.47 0.00
N ASP A 109 -39.31 2.47 -0.24
CA ASP A 109 -37.86 2.70 -0.43
C ASP A 109 -37.59 3.59 -1.65
N GLN A 110 -38.23 3.31 -2.79
CA GLN A 110 -38.09 4.14 -4.01
C GLN A 110 -38.55 5.58 -3.79
N ALA A 111 -39.65 5.79 -3.07
CA ALA A 111 -40.13 7.14 -2.80
C ALA A 111 -39.20 7.90 -1.85
N TRP A 112 -38.74 7.26 -0.77
CA TRP A 112 -37.75 7.84 0.14
C TRP A 112 -36.44 8.18 -0.56
N ASP A 113 -35.91 7.27 -1.39
CA ASP A 113 -34.68 7.53 -2.15
C ASP A 113 -34.86 8.73 -3.09
N SER A 114 -35.91 8.73 -3.91
CA SER A 114 -36.21 9.81 -4.84
C SER A 114 -36.40 11.17 -4.15
N ILE A 115 -37.19 11.24 -3.07
CA ILE A 115 -37.45 12.48 -2.33
C ILE A 115 -36.17 13.00 -1.68
N THR A 116 -35.39 12.12 -1.04
CA THR A 116 -34.15 12.53 -0.36
C THR A 116 -33.06 12.95 -1.36
N LEU A 117 -33.01 12.33 -2.55
CA LEU A 117 -32.15 12.74 -3.66
C LEU A 117 -32.48 14.14 -4.17
N GLN A 118 -33.75 14.41 -4.44
CA GLN A 118 -34.21 15.73 -4.91
C GLN A 118 -33.95 16.81 -3.86
N ALA A 119 -34.27 16.50 -2.59
CA ALA A 119 -34.02 17.41 -1.47
C ALA A 119 -32.53 17.74 -1.32
N TYR A 120 -31.65 16.75 -1.39
CA TYR A 120 -30.21 16.95 -1.33
C TYR A 120 -29.68 17.81 -2.48
N GLN A 121 -30.03 17.49 -3.72
CA GLN A 121 -29.60 18.27 -4.88
C GLN A 121 -30.10 19.71 -4.79
N ALA A 122 -31.36 19.93 -4.41
CA ALA A 122 -31.91 21.27 -4.21
C ALA A 122 -31.16 22.02 -3.10
N TYR A 123 -30.86 21.34 -1.98
CA TYR A 123 -30.15 21.94 -0.87
C TYR A 123 -28.72 22.32 -1.25
N VAL A 124 -27.96 21.43 -1.89
CA VAL A 124 -26.59 21.70 -2.37
C VAL A 124 -26.58 22.83 -3.39
N ASN A 125 -27.50 22.82 -4.36
CA ASN A 125 -27.64 23.90 -5.33
C ASN A 125 -27.87 25.26 -4.66
N ALA A 126 -28.84 25.33 -3.74
CA ALA A 126 -29.22 26.58 -3.09
C ALA A 126 -28.15 27.11 -2.11
N ASN A 127 -27.44 26.20 -1.42
CA ASN A 127 -26.63 26.57 -0.26
C ASN A 127 -25.12 26.40 -0.45
N VAL A 128 -24.69 25.75 -1.54
CA VAL A 128 -23.27 25.51 -1.84
C VAL A 128 -22.92 26.06 -3.22
N PHE A 129 -23.62 25.62 -4.27
CA PHE A 129 -23.24 25.98 -5.64
C PHE A 129 -23.66 27.40 -6.01
N SER A 130 -24.92 27.79 -5.78
CA SER A 130 -25.41 29.14 -6.07
C SER A 130 -24.60 30.23 -5.35
N PRO A 131 -24.29 30.11 -4.03
CA PRO A 131 -23.43 31.08 -3.35
C PRO A 131 -22.00 31.16 -3.90
N SER A 132 -21.54 30.09 -4.56
CA SER A 132 -20.21 30.00 -5.17
C SER A 132 -20.20 30.37 -6.65
N GLY A 133 -21.35 30.76 -7.23
CA GLY A 133 -21.49 31.03 -8.66
C GLY A 133 -21.33 29.79 -9.55
N VAL A 134 -21.45 28.59 -8.98
CA VAL A 134 -21.34 27.33 -9.73
C VAL A 134 -22.65 26.99 -10.41
N THR A 135 -22.59 26.73 -11.72
CA THR A 135 -23.72 26.28 -12.55
C THR A 135 -23.33 25.05 -13.36
N GLY A 136 -24.24 24.10 -13.55
CA GLY A 136 -24.02 22.93 -14.40
C GLY A 136 -23.27 21.77 -13.74
N ALA A 137 -22.98 21.86 -12.44
CA ALA A 137 -22.58 20.67 -11.67
C ALA A 137 -23.73 19.65 -11.67
N THR A 138 -23.41 18.39 -11.91
CA THR A 138 -24.39 17.32 -12.15
C THR A 138 -23.95 16.01 -11.52
N LEU A 139 -24.87 15.06 -11.38
CA LEU A 139 -24.60 13.70 -10.91
C LEU A 139 -24.49 12.68 -12.07
N TYR A 140 -24.62 13.17 -13.30
CA TYR A 140 -24.50 12.40 -14.52
C TYR A 140 -23.25 12.83 -15.28
N HIS A 141 -22.48 11.86 -15.75
CA HIS A 141 -21.32 12.12 -16.61
C HIS A 141 -21.78 12.54 -18.02
N GLU A 142 -21.70 13.83 -18.30
CA GLU A 142 -22.12 14.43 -19.56
C GLU A 142 -21.22 13.98 -20.73
N ALA A 143 -21.74 14.07 -21.95
CA ALA A 143 -20.98 13.69 -23.14
C ALA A 143 -19.73 14.57 -23.38
N ALA A 144 -19.72 15.79 -22.82
CA ALA A 144 -18.60 16.73 -22.91
C ALA A 144 -17.53 16.50 -21.83
N ASP A 145 -17.80 15.67 -20.82
CA ASP A 145 -16.88 15.44 -19.71
C ASP A 145 -15.68 14.59 -20.14
N ALA A 146 -14.56 14.78 -19.44
CA ALA A 146 -13.34 14.05 -19.72
C ALA A 146 -13.51 12.57 -19.37
N LEU A 147 -13.33 11.68 -20.36
CA LEU A 147 -13.36 10.24 -20.14
C LEU A 147 -12.18 9.78 -19.27
N ALA A 148 -12.38 8.70 -18.53
CA ALA A 148 -11.38 8.02 -17.72
C ALA A 148 -10.63 6.93 -18.51
N TYR A 149 -9.34 6.77 -18.23
CA TYR A 149 -8.46 5.84 -18.91
C TYR A 149 -7.73 4.94 -17.92
N ASN A 150 -7.24 3.80 -18.41
CA ASN A 150 -6.27 2.98 -17.70
C ASN A 150 -4.87 3.53 -17.93
N PHE A 151 -3.90 3.02 -17.16
CA PHE A 151 -2.50 3.40 -17.34
C PHE A 151 -1.58 2.16 -17.35
N PRO A 152 -0.69 2.00 -18.34
CA PRO A 152 -0.62 2.80 -19.57
C PRO A 152 -1.93 2.68 -20.37
N VAL A 153 -2.25 3.73 -21.13
CA VAL A 153 -3.52 3.79 -21.88
C VAL A 153 -3.58 2.64 -22.88
N SER A 154 -4.60 1.80 -22.75
CA SER A 154 -4.97 0.80 -23.74
C SER A 154 -6.49 0.80 -23.94
N GLY A 155 -6.91 0.90 -25.19
CA GLY A 155 -8.33 0.93 -25.55
C GLY A 155 -8.95 2.33 -25.48
N HIS A 156 -10.26 2.37 -25.18
CA HIS A 156 -11.08 3.58 -25.26
C HIS A 156 -11.37 4.12 -23.85
N GLY A 157 -11.64 5.43 -23.77
CA GLY A 157 -12.03 6.06 -22.52
C GLY A 157 -13.35 5.51 -21.95
N TRP A 158 -13.53 5.61 -20.65
CA TRP A 158 -14.71 5.20 -19.90
C TRP A 158 -15.49 6.41 -19.42
N ASN A 159 -16.81 6.32 -19.53
CA ASN A 159 -17.79 7.27 -19.00
C ASN A 159 -18.37 6.62 -17.73
N SER A 160 -18.26 7.31 -16.59
CA SER A 160 -18.69 6.80 -15.28
C SER A 160 -20.20 6.65 -15.13
N GLY A 161 -20.99 7.18 -16.07
CA GLY A 161 -22.44 7.07 -16.12
C GLY A 161 -23.18 8.00 -15.15
N ASP A 162 -24.41 7.60 -14.85
CA ASP A 162 -25.27 8.26 -13.87
C ASP A 162 -24.97 7.73 -12.46
N LEU A 163 -24.50 8.62 -11.59
CA LEU A 163 -24.16 8.32 -10.20
C LEU A 163 -25.20 8.89 -9.22
N THR A 164 -26.38 9.28 -9.70
CA THR A 164 -27.43 9.93 -8.90
C THR A 164 -27.78 9.11 -7.66
N THR A 165 -27.99 7.80 -7.79
CA THR A 165 -28.37 6.93 -6.65
C THR A 165 -27.28 6.84 -5.58
N LEU A 166 -26.04 7.23 -5.89
CA LEU A 166 -24.89 7.22 -5.00
C LEU A 166 -24.58 8.61 -4.38
N ALA A 167 -25.41 9.61 -4.68
CA ALA A 167 -25.22 10.98 -4.24
C ALA A 167 -25.08 11.11 -2.72
N GLY A 168 -24.28 12.07 -2.29
CA GLY A 168 -23.89 12.24 -0.89
C GLY A 168 -22.51 11.64 -0.64
N GLY A 169 -22.34 10.33 -0.90
CA GLY A 169 -21.04 9.66 -0.79
C GLY A 169 -20.11 9.89 -1.98
N THR A 170 -20.67 10.07 -3.18
CA THR A 170 -19.93 10.35 -4.42
C THR A 170 -20.84 11.07 -5.43
N GLY A 171 -20.35 11.27 -6.66
CA GLY A 171 -21.21 11.45 -7.84
C GLY A 171 -21.17 12.82 -8.51
N TRP A 172 -20.71 13.89 -7.84
CA TRP A 172 -20.69 15.22 -8.46
C TRP A 172 -19.61 15.34 -9.55
N HIS A 173 -20.03 15.55 -10.79
CA HIS A 173 -19.19 15.98 -11.91
C HIS A 173 -19.10 17.50 -11.92
N MET A 174 -17.86 18.00 -11.84
CA MET A 174 -17.54 19.43 -11.76
C MET A 174 -16.23 19.71 -12.50
N THR A 175 -16.03 20.94 -12.95
CA THR A 175 -14.75 21.46 -13.44
C THR A 175 -13.84 21.89 -12.29
N LEU A 176 -12.54 22.01 -12.55
CA LEU A 176 -11.56 22.53 -11.56
C LEU A 176 -11.96 23.91 -11.03
N ASP A 177 -12.40 24.81 -11.92
CA ASP A 177 -12.80 26.17 -11.55
C ASP A 177 -14.02 26.16 -10.62
N GLN A 178 -15.00 25.29 -10.86
CA GLN A 178 -16.17 25.16 -9.99
C GLN A 178 -15.78 24.64 -8.60
N VAL A 179 -14.89 23.64 -8.51
CA VAL A 179 -14.43 23.15 -7.21
C VAL A 179 -13.65 24.23 -6.46
N LEU A 180 -12.74 24.94 -7.12
CA LEU A 180 -12.01 26.07 -6.54
C LEU A 180 -12.95 27.21 -6.10
N ALA A 181 -14.01 27.48 -6.86
CA ALA A 181 -15.03 28.46 -6.48
C ALA A 181 -15.75 28.05 -5.19
N VAL A 182 -16.17 26.78 -5.07
CA VAL A 182 -16.78 26.26 -3.83
C VAL A 182 -15.81 26.32 -2.67
N MET A 183 -14.55 25.89 -2.85
CA MET A 183 -13.54 25.89 -1.78
C MET A 183 -13.24 27.30 -1.29
N SER A 184 -13.03 28.27 -2.19
CA SER A 184 -12.79 29.66 -1.83
C SER A 184 -13.99 30.31 -1.15
N THR A 185 -15.20 30.02 -1.63
CA THR A 185 -16.46 30.50 -1.06
C THR A 185 -16.66 29.95 0.35
N PHE A 186 -16.46 28.63 0.54
CA PHE A 186 -16.53 27.95 1.83
C PHE A 186 -15.54 28.54 2.84
N ARG A 187 -14.27 28.69 2.44
CA ARG A 187 -13.21 29.11 3.36
C ARG A 187 -13.27 30.60 3.72
N ARG A 188 -13.61 31.47 2.76
CA ARG A 188 -13.32 32.92 2.86
C ARG A 188 -14.51 33.84 2.69
N SER A 189 -15.51 33.47 1.88
CA SER A 189 -16.56 34.44 1.50
C SER A 189 -17.60 34.70 2.59
N GLY A 190 -17.83 33.72 3.47
CA GLY A 190 -18.91 33.78 4.46
C GLY A 190 -20.31 33.42 3.94
N THR A 191 -20.48 33.07 2.66
CA THR A 191 -21.83 32.88 2.06
C THR A 191 -22.35 31.44 2.11
N ILE A 192 -21.46 30.44 2.21
CA ILE A 192 -21.85 29.06 2.55
C ILE A 192 -22.00 28.94 4.07
N MET A 193 -20.95 29.31 4.80
CA MET A 193 -20.93 29.43 6.25
C MET A 193 -19.87 30.47 6.65
N SER A 194 -19.84 30.86 7.92
CA SER A 194 -18.84 31.83 8.39
C SER A 194 -17.41 31.27 8.24
N PRO A 195 -16.39 32.12 7.99
CA PRO A 195 -15.01 31.65 7.91
C PRO A 195 -14.53 30.93 9.18
N ALA A 196 -15.07 31.30 10.35
CA ALA A 196 -14.76 30.64 11.62
C ALA A 196 -15.34 29.22 11.65
N ASP A 197 -16.60 29.03 11.25
CA ASP A 197 -17.22 27.70 11.20
C ASP A 197 -16.54 26.81 10.16
N ALA A 198 -16.14 27.38 9.02
CA ALA A 198 -15.39 26.66 8.00
C ALA A 198 -14.04 26.17 8.54
N GLN A 199 -13.34 27.01 9.30
CA GLN A 199 -12.09 26.64 9.96
C GLN A 199 -12.30 25.57 11.03
N THR A 200 -13.34 25.70 11.87
CA THR A 200 -13.72 24.66 12.84
C THR A 200 -14.01 23.32 12.15
N MET A 201 -14.71 23.32 11.02
CA MET A 201 -14.97 22.11 10.26
C MET A 201 -13.69 21.43 9.75
N LEU A 202 -12.71 22.21 9.31
CA LEU A 202 -11.40 21.70 8.88
C LEU A 202 -10.59 21.14 10.07
N ASP A 203 -10.59 21.85 11.19
CA ASP A 203 -9.88 21.45 12.41
C ASP A 203 -10.49 20.20 13.05
N ASP A 204 -11.82 20.05 12.97
CA ASP A 204 -12.56 18.86 13.41
C ASP A 204 -12.36 17.65 12.49
N GLY A 205 -11.69 17.82 11.34
CA GLY A 205 -11.35 16.71 10.44
C GLY A 205 -12.51 16.25 9.54
N PHE A 206 -13.60 17.02 9.44
CA PHE A 206 -14.81 16.56 8.76
C PHE A 206 -14.61 16.42 7.26
N GLY A 207 -14.71 15.19 6.77
CA GLY A 207 -14.58 14.83 5.35
C GLY A 207 -13.17 14.87 4.81
N LEU A 208 -12.17 15.03 5.67
CA LEU A 208 -10.77 15.07 5.30
C LEU A 208 -10.16 13.66 5.35
N ASN A 209 -9.23 13.38 4.44
CA ASN A 209 -8.44 12.16 4.51
C ASN A 209 -7.24 12.32 5.46
N TRP A 210 -6.59 13.48 5.44
CA TRP A 210 -5.49 13.78 6.36
C TRP A 210 -5.26 15.28 6.52
N THR A 211 -4.56 15.61 7.60
CA THR A 211 -4.13 16.96 7.97
C THR A 211 -2.66 16.93 8.32
N VAL A 212 -1.88 17.91 7.86
CA VAL A 212 -0.43 17.96 8.09
C VAL A 212 0.00 19.37 8.47
N THR A 213 0.76 19.46 9.55
CA THR A 213 1.37 20.71 10.01
C THR A 213 2.71 20.93 9.33
N THR A 214 2.88 22.08 8.71
CA THR A 214 4.14 22.53 8.10
C THR A 214 4.64 23.81 8.79
N PRO A 215 5.89 24.25 8.57
CA PRO A 215 6.36 25.53 9.08
C PRO A 215 5.55 26.75 8.61
N LEU A 216 4.85 26.65 7.48
CA LEU A 216 3.99 27.71 6.94
C LEU A 216 2.54 27.66 7.46
N GLY A 217 2.20 26.62 8.23
CA GLY A 217 0.86 26.36 8.75
C GLY A 217 0.36 24.95 8.40
N THR A 218 -0.86 24.67 8.83
CA THR A 218 -1.54 23.39 8.58
C THR A 218 -2.18 23.38 7.20
N TYR A 219 -2.03 22.28 6.47
CA TYR A 219 -2.86 21.99 5.30
C TYR A 219 -3.81 20.82 5.57
N TYR A 220 -4.93 20.84 4.86
CA TYR A 220 -6.00 19.85 4.95
C TYR A 220 -6.23 19.26 3.57
N ALA A 221 -6.33 17.93 3.48
CA ALA A 221 -6.40 17.23 2.19
C ALA A 221 -7.59 16.28 2.11
N LYS A 222 -8.19 16.24 0.92
CA LYS A 222 -9.24 15.30 0.53
C LYS A 222 -8.90 14.70 -0.82
N ILE A 223 -8.90 13.38 -0.91
CA ILE A 223 -8.81 12.64 -2.18
C ILE A 223 -10.18 12.20 -2.69
N GLY A 224 -10.31 12.06 -4.00
CA GLY A 224 -11.42 11.40 -4.67
C GLY A 224 -10.90 10.33 -5.60
N GLY A 225 -11.65 9.23 -5.72
CA GLY A 225 -11.31 8.12 -6.60
C GLY A 225 -12.58 7.39 -7.02
N TRP A 226 -12.72 7.17 -8.33
CA TRP A 226 -13.79 6.37 -8.90
C TRP A 226 -13.20 5.46 -9.98
N SER A 227 -13.48 4.16 -9.86
CA SER A 227 -12.87 3.14 -10.73
C SER A 227 -13.94 2.40 -11.49
N GLY A 228 -13.66 2.16 -12.78
CA GLY A 228 -14.47 1.31 -13.65
C GLY A 228 -13.74 0.03 -14.02
N ASP A 229 -14.38 -0.77 -14.86
CA ASP A 229 -13.78 -2.02 -15.36
C ASP A 229 -12.48 -1.76 -16.13
N GLY A 230 -11.58 -2.74 -16.17
CA GLY A 230 -10.37 -2.67 -17.01
C GLY A 230 -9.32 -1.67 -16.54
N GLY A 231 -9.33 -1.29 -15.25
CA GLY A 231 -8.32 -0.44 -14.62
C GLY A 231 -8.43 1.04 -14.97
N ARG A 232 -9.60 1.49 -15.44
CA ARG A 232 -9.88 2.90 -15.76
C ARG A 232 -10.29 3.66 -14.50
N MET A 233 -9.73 4.86 -14.29
CA MET A 233 -9.91 5.56 -13.01
C MET A 233 -10.03 7.07 -13.19
N GLU A 234 -10.95 7.66 -12.43
CA GLU A 234 -11.05 9.10 -12.18
C GLU A 234 -10.49 9.38 -10.79
N GLN A 235 -9.58 10.34 -10.69
CA GLN A 235 -8.91 10.68 -9.44
C GLN A 235 -8.91 12.18 -9.23
N SER A 236 -8.98 12.57 -7.98
CA SER A 236 -8.81 13.96 -7.58
C SER A 236 -8.07 14.07 -6.26
N ILE A 237 -7.45 15.23 -6.08
CA ILE A 237 -7.00 15.68 -4.77
C ILE A 237 -7.26 17.17 -4.63
N ALA A 238 -7.78 17.55 -3.46
CA ALA A 238 -8.05 18.93 -3.09
C ALA A 238 -7.34 19.26 -1.78
N PHE A 239 -6.74 20.44 -1.72
CA PHE A 239 -6.05 20.95 -0.55
C PHE A 239 -6.56 22.34 -0.16
N PHE A 240 -6.82 22.51 1.13
CA PHE A 240 -6.77 23.82 1.77
C PHE A 240 -5.36 24.01 2.32
N LEU A 241 -4.55 24.79 1.60
CA LEU A 241 -3.15 25.07 1.95
C LEU A 241 -3.06 26.29 2.88
N PRO A 242 -1.95 26.47 3.61
CA PRO A 242 -1.74 27.66 4.43
C PRO A 242 -1.80 28.94 3.61
N GLN A 243 -1.95 30.08 4.29
CA GLN A 243 -2.00 31.41 3.66
C GLN A 243 -3.13 31.57 2.64
N GLN A 244 -4.31 31.00 2.92
CA GLN A 244 -5.53 31.21 2.12
C GLN A 244 -5.41 30.71 0.66
N MET A 245 -4.59 29.68 0.43
CA MET A 245 -4.45 29.06 -0.88
C MET A 245 -5.26 27.76 -0.96
N GLU A 246 -5.90 27.53 -2.10
CA GLU A 246 -6.59 26.30 -2.46
C GLU A 246 -5.87 25.66 -3.65
N PHE A 247 -5.77 24.33 -3.68
CA PHE A 247 -5.21 23.59 -4.82
C PHE A 247 -6.09 22.40 -5.13
N VAL A 248 -6.37 22.16 -6.41
CA VAL A 248 -7.14 21.00 -6.89
C VAL A 248 -6.43 20.41 -8.09
N LEU A 249 -6.33 19.09 -8.14
CA LEU A 249 -5.82 18.34 -9.28
C LEU A 249 -6.83 17.24 -9.61
N PHE A 250 -7.18 17.12 -10.89
CA PHE A 250 -7.92 15.99 -11.45
C PHE A 250 -7.02 15.19 -12.37
N VAL A 251 -7.10 13.86 -12.27
CA VAL A 251 -6.40 12.92 -13.14
C VAL A 251 -7.40 11.87 -13.60
N ASN A 252 -7.55 11.73 -14.91
CA ASN A 252 -8.48 10.78 -15.54
C ASN A 252 -7.78 9.44 -15.89
N SER A 253 -6.83 9.01 -15.07
CA SER A 253 -6.20 7.69 -15.15
C SER A 253 -5.55 7.31 -13.80
N PRO A 254 -5.15 6.04 -13.60
CA PRO A 254 -4.29 5.66 -12.48
C PRO A 254 -2.99 6.46 -12.49
N ILE A 255 -2.78 7.34 -11.51
CA ILE A 255 -1.46 7.89 -11.19
C ILE A 255 -0.61 6.71 -10.70
N ALA A 256 0.46 6.41 -11.44
CA ALA A 256 1.42 5.37 -11.10
C ALA A 256 2.20 5.74 -9.83
N PHE A 257 1.57 5.62 -8.67
CA PHE A 257 2.27 5.35 -7.44
C PHE A 257 2.41 3.82 -7.37
N ALA A 258 3.64 3.33 -7.30
CA ALA A 258 4.22 2.99 -6.01
C ALA A 258 3.25 2.61 -4.87
N ALA A 259 2.11 1.94 -5.09
CA ALA A 259 1.21 1.61 -3.99
C ALA A 259 2.03 0.85 -2.94
N PRO A 260 1.87 1.14 -1.64
CA PRO A 260 2.58 0.39 -0.60
C PRO A 260 2.45 -1.11 -0.87
N GLY A 261 3.59 -1.81 -0.87
CA GLY A 261 3.59 -3.24 -1.18
C GLY A 261 3.72 -3.63 -2.64
N GLN A 262 3.98 -2.72 -3.58
CA GLN A 262 4.29 -3.12 -4.95
C GLN A 262 5.68 -3.75 -5.06
N LEU A 263 5.79 -4.74 -5.94
CA LEU A 263 7.07 -5.33 -6.33
C LEU A 263 7.59 -4.62 -7.59
N LEU A 264 8.78 -4.02 -7.47
CA LEU A 264 9.42 -3.25 -8.53
C LEU A 264 10.59 -4.04 -9.12
N SER A 265 10.67 -4.09 -10.44
CA SER A 265 11.80 -4.62 -11.19
C SER A 265 12.56 -3.49 -11.86
N TYR A 266 13.89 -3.56 -11.82
CA TYR A 266 14.78 -2.60 -12.44
C TYR A 266 15.70 -3.33 -13.42
N GLY A 267 15.78 -2.83 -14.65
CA GLY A 267 16.78 -3.29 -15.61
C GLY A 267 18.10 -2.58 -15.36
N ASP A 268 19.20 -3.33 -15.23
CA ASP A 268 20.55 -2.78 -15.24
C ASP A 268 21.14 -2.93 -16.65
N ALA A 269 21.40 -1.81 -17.32
CA ALA A 269 22.03 -1.79 -18.64
C ALA A 269 23.55 -2.06 -18.59
N GLY A 270 24.12 -2.29 -17.40
CA GLY A 270 25.53 -2.57 -17.17
C GLY A 270 26.44 -1.35 -17.34
N THR A 271 25.88 -0.13 -17.28
CA THR A 271 26.62 1.13 -17.44
C THR A 271 26.40 2.06 -16.23
N PRO A 272 27.42 2.81 -15.77
CA PRO A 272 27.30 3.64 -14.58
C PRO A 272 26.14 4.64 -14.67
N GLY A 273 25.29 4.66 -13.64
CA GLY A 273 24.16 5.59 -13.54
C GLY A 273 22.91 5.21 -14.35
N ASN A 274 22.91 4.07 -15.04
CA ASN A 274 21.84 3.67 -15.96
C ASN A 274 21.09 2.43 -15.48
N VAL A 275 20.51 2.51 -14.29
CA VAL A 275 19.40 1.63 -13.91
C VAL A 275 18.14 2.17 -14.58
N SER A 276 17.33 1.31 -15.20
CA SER A 276 16.09 1.72 -15.86
C SER A 276 15.12 2.37 -14.87
N ASP A 277 14.12 3.09 -15.40
CA ASP A 277 12.93 3.37 -14.62
C ASP A 277 12.31 2.04 -14.12
N PRO A 278 11.75 2.01 -12.90
CA PRO A 278 11.16 0.80 -12.36
C PRO A 278 9.95 0.36 -13.17
N VAL A 279 9.87 -0.94 -13.40
CA VAL A 279 8.67 -1.61 -13.88
C VAL A 279 7.94 -2.21 -12.68
N ILE A 280 6.68 -1.85 -12.47
CA ILE A 280 5.84 -2.50 -11.46
C ILE A 280 5.50 -3.89 -11.96
N VAL A 281 6.08 -4.93 -11.37
CA VAL A 281 5.85 -6.33 -11.78
C VAL A 281 4.82 -7.02 -10.88
N GLY A 282 4.63 -6.54 -9.64
CA GLY A 282 3.60 -7.03 -8.71
C GLY A 282 2.80 -5.90 -8.08
N PHE A 283 1.46 -6.04 -8.07
CA PHE A 283 0.54 -4.99 -7.60
C PHE A 283 0.20 -5.15 -6.10
N GLY A 284 0.85 -4.38 -5.23
CA GLY A 284 0.50 -4.26 -3.79
C GLY A 284 0.63 -5.56 -2.98
N GLY A 285 0.65 -5.48 -1.65
CA GLY A 285 0.60 -6.65 -0.77
C GLY A 285 1.87 -7.51 -0.69
N TRP A 286 2.97 -7.16 -1.37
CA TRP A 286 4.24 -7.90 -1.30
C TRP A 286 5.05 -7.62 -0.02
N GLU A 287 4.73 -6.55 0.71
CA GLU A 287 5.35 -6.17 1.98
C GLU A 287 5.01 -7.11 3.14
N VAL A 288 3.99 -7.96 2.96
CA VAL A 288 3.49 -8.85 4.02
C VAL A 288 4.32 -10.14 4.18
N PHE A 289 5.20 -10.44 3.23
CA PHE A 289 5.98 -11.68 3.22
C PHE A 289 7.16 -11.59 4.20
N LYS A 290 7.37 -12.66 4.99
CA LYS A 290 8.50 -12.74 5.93
C LYS A 290 9.84 -12.86 5.20
N PHE A 291 9.86 -13.66 4.15
CA PHE A 291 10.99 -13.82 3.25
C PHE A 291 10.52 -13.53 1.83
N LEU A 292 11.31 -12.78 1.08
CA LEU A 292 11.12 -12.51 -0.34
C LEU A 292 12.49 -12.49 -1.00
N PHE A 293 12.75 -13.43 -1.92
CA PHE A 293 14.07 -13.58 -2.53
C PHE A 293 13.97 -14.15 -3.95
N ALA A 294 14.92 -13.76 -4.80
CA ALA A 294 15.07 -14.32 -6.14
C ALA A 294 15.90 -15.62 -6.09
N GLY A 295 15.62 -16.53 -7.02
CA GLY A 295 16.36 -17.78 -7.18
C GLY A 295 16.04 -18.43 -8.52
N SER A 296 16.47 -19.68 -8.68
CA SER A 296 16.07 -20.50 -9.82
C SER A 296 15.57 -21.84 -9.28
N ASN A 297 14.61 -22.44 -9.98
CA ASN A 297 14.17 -23.80 -9.66
C ASN A 297 15.18 -24.82 -10.24
N SER A 298 15.02 -26.09 -9.89
CA SER A 298 15.92 -27.19 -10.29
C SER A 298 15.94 -27.51 -11.80
N VAL A 299 15.04 -26.90 -12.58
CA VAL A 299 15.08 -26.94 -14.05
C VAL A 299 15.70 -25.66 -14.66
N GLY A 300 16.22 -24.76 -13.83
CA GLY A 300 16.94 -23.55 -14.23
C GLY A 300 16.06 -22.36 -14.60
N GLN A 301 14.76 -22.38 -14.26
CA GLN A 301 13.88 -21.22 -14.49
C GLN A 301 14.05 -20.23 -13.34
N ASP A 302 14.22 -18.96 -13.66
CA ASP A 302 14.27 -17.89 -12.66
C ASP A 302 12.91 -17.70 -11.99
N ARG A 303 12.95 -17.57 -10.67
CA ARG A 303 11.79 -17.53 -9.78
C ARG A 303 11.94 -16.45 -8.73
N ILE A 304 10.79 -15.95 -8.28
CA ILE A 304 10.68 -15.17 -7.06
C ILE A 304 10.03 -16.07 -6.03
N TYR A 305 10.64 -16.19 -4.86
CA TYR A 305 10.12 -16.99 -3.76
C TYR A 305 9.65 -16.09 -2.63
N ALA A 306 8.52 -16.43 -2.03
CA ALA A 306 7.98 -15.71 -0.89
C ALA A 306 7.41 -16.65 0.18
N THR A 307 7.45 -16.23 1.44
CA THR A 307 6.85 -16.98 2.54
C THR A 307 5.67 -16.22 3.13
N ASN A 308 4.47 -16.80 3.05
CA ASN A 308 3.24 -16.20 3.55
C ASN A 308 3.05 -16.40 5.07
N LYS A 309 2.02 -15.76 5.64
CA LYS A 309 1.71 -15.82 7.08
C LYS A 309 1.30 -17.20 7.56
N GLN A 310 0.84 -18.06 6.65
CA GLN A 310 0.49 -19.47 6.91
C GLN A 310 1.72 -20.39 6.87
N GLY A 311 2.92 -19.85 6.62
CA GLY A 311 4.14 -20.64 6.61
C GLY A 311 4.40 -21.40 5.31
N GLN A 312 3.67 -21.07 4.24
CA GLN A 312 3.84 -21.71 2.93
C GLN A 312 4.92 -21.03 2.12
N LEU A 313 5.65 -21.81 1.31
CA LEU A 313 6.57 -21.29 0.31
C LEU A 313 5.85 -21.17 -1.03
N LEU A 314 5.81 -19.94 -1.53
CA LEU A 314 5.22 -19.56 -2.81
C LEU A 314 6.34 -19.35 -3.82
N SER A 315 6.13 -19.81 -5.05
CA SER A 315 7.02 -19.63 -6.21
C SER A 315 6.27 -18.89 -7.30
N TYR A 316 6.86 -17.81 -7.79
CA TYR A 316 6.31 -16.97 -8.84
C TYR A 316 7.25 -16.96 -10.04
N GLY A 317 6.68 -16.99 -11.25
CA GLY A 317 7.41 -16.63 -12.47
C GLY A 317 7.30 -15.13 -12.73
N ASP A 318 8.38 -14.52 -13.21
CA ASP A 318 8.38 -13.14 -13.70
C ASP A 318 8.75 -13.14 -15.18
N SER A 319 7.94 -12.48 -16.00
CA SER A 319 8.18 -12.31 -17.43
C SER A 319 8.85 -10.98 -17.78
N GLY A 320 9.14 -10.13 -16.78
CA GLY A 320 9.80 -8.84 -16.94
C GLY A 320 8.90 -7.74 -17.53
N THR A 321 7.58 -7.90 -17.47
CA THR A 321 6.60 -6.92 -17.99
C THR A 321 5.68 -6.39 -16.88
N PRO A 322 5.12 -5.17 -17.02
CA PRO A 322 4.29 -4.58 -15.97
C PRO A 322 3.11 -5.48 -15.57
N GLY A 323 2.96 -5.73 -14.26
CA GLY A 323 1.87 -6.51 -13.70
C GLY A 323 1.87 -8.01 -13.99
N ASN A 324 3.01 -8.55 -14.45
CA ASN A 324 3.06 -9.89 -15.05
C ASN A 324 3.96 -10.86 -14.28
N VAL A 325 3.95 -10.73 -12.95
CA VAL A 325 4.30 -11.84 -12.06
C VAL A 325 3.14 -12.84 -12.08
N SER A 326 3.45 -14.12 -12.31
CA SER A 326 2.44 -15.17 -12.38
C SER A 326 1.66 -15.32 -11.07
N ASP A 327 0.51 -15.96 -11.12
CA ASP A 327 -0.11 -16.48 -9.89
C ASP A 327 0.89 -17.38 -9.13
N PRO A 328 0.89 -17.36 -7.78
CA PRO A 328 1.80 -18.17 -7.00
C PRO A 328 1.50 -19.65 -7.15
N VAL A 329 2.55 -20.43 -7.33
CA VAL A 329 2.53 -21.87 -7.10
C VAL A 329 2.96 -22.13 -5.66
N ILE A 330 2.11 -22.81 -4.88
CA ILE A 330 2.50 -23.29 -3.55
C ILE A 330 3.45 -24.49 -3.74
N VAL A 331 4.74 -24.25 -3.55
CA VAL A 331 5.80 -25.26 -3.65
C VAL A 331 6.17 -25.83 -2.28
N GLY A 332 5.84 -25.15 -1.18
CA GLY A 332 5.99 -25.67 0.18
C GLY A 332 4.72 -25.49 1.00
N SER A 333 4.18 -26.58 1.54
CA SER A 333 2.82 -26.62 2.11
C SER A 333 2.69 -26.07 3.54
N GLY A 334 3.81 -25.78 4.24
CA GLY A 334 3.83 -25.19 5.58
C GLY A 334 5.19 -25.30 6.26
N GLY A 335 5.40 -24.58 7.37
CA GLY A 335 6.61 -24.66 8.21
C GLY A 335 7.82 -23.85 7.70
N TRP A 336 7.67 -23.02 6.67
CA TRP A 336 8.76 -22.19 6.13
C TRP A 336 9.01 -20.91 6.93
N GLU A 337 8.06 -20.53 7.79
CA GLU A 337 8.20 -19.43 8.72
C GLU A 337 9.19 -19.71 9.85
N VAL A 338 9.57 -20.98 10.06
CA VAL A 338 10.46 -21.39 11.16
C VAL A 338 11.95 -21.14 10.87
N PHE A 339 12.30 -20.66 9.67
CA PHE A 339 13.68 -20.34 9.33
C PHE A 339 14.11 -18.99 9.91
N GLN A 340 15.39 -18.91 10.30
CA GLN A 340 16.12 -17.67 10.61
C GLN A 340 16.66 -17.04 9.32
N PHE A 341 17.22 -17.86 8.44
CA PHE A 341 17.69 -17.49 7.11
C PHE A 341 17.01 -18.39 6.08
N LEU A 342 16.58 -17.79 4.97
CA LEU A 342 16.03 -18.51 3.82
C LEU A 342 16.50 -17.80 2.55
N PHE A 343 17.21 -18.52 1.68
CA PHE A 343 17.82 -17.95 0.48
C PHE A 343 18.00 -19.01 -0.62
N ALA A 344 18.09 -18.56 -1.87
CA ALA A 344 18.42 -19.43 -3.00
C ALA A 344 19.92 -19.41 -3.31
N GLY A 345 20.43 -20.50 -3.89
CA GLY A 345 21.82 -20.64 -4.30
C GLY A 345 22.07 -21.87 -5.15
N ARG A 346 23.34 -22.16 -5.43
CA ARG A 346 23.76 -23.39 -6.10
C ARG A 346 24.73 -24.17 -5.22
N ASN A 347 24.67 -25.50 -5.32
CA ASN A 347 25.67 -26.37 -4.70
C ASN A 347 26.90 -26.54 -5.63
N LEU A 348 27.94 -27.24 -5.18
CA LEU A 348 29.17 -27.48 -5.95
C LEU A 348 28.95 -28.29 -7.23
N ALA A 349 27.83 -29.00 -7.35
CA ALA A 349 27.43 -29.69 -8.58
C ALA A 349 26.68 -28.76 -9.55
N GLY A 350 26.51 -27.48 -9.21
CA GLY A 350 25.80 -26.48 -10.01
C GLY A 350 24.28 -26.60 -9.95
N GLN A 351 23.73 -27.40 -9.05
CA GLN A 351 22.28 -27.59 -8.91
C GLN A 351 21.69 -26.41 -8.14
N ASP A 352 20.56 -25.88 -8.60
CA ASP A 352 19.82 -24.82 -7.90
C ASP A 352 19.10 -25.37 -6.65
N ARG A 353 19.28 -24.67 -5.53
CA ARG A 353 18.84 -25.07 -4.21
C ARG A 353 18.24 -23.90 -3.46
N ILE A 354 17.33 -24.23 -2.55
CA ILE A 354 16.84 -23.33 -1.50
C ILE A 354 17.48 -23.79 -0.19
N TYR A 355 18.11 -22.87 0.52
CA TYR A 355 18.80 -23.13 1.78
C TYR A 355 18.07 -22.45 2.93
N GLY A 356 17.90 -23.18 4.03
CA GLY A 356 17.21 -22.69 5.23
C GLY A 356 17.98 -23.02 6.50
N VAL A 357 18.12 -22.05 7.41
CA VAL A 357 18.67 -22.28 8.77
C VAL A 357 17.54 -22.29 9.78
N LEU A 358 17.34 -23.41 10.47
CA LEU A 358 16.24 -23.58 11.42
C LEU A 358 16.39 -22.68 12.65
N SER A 359 15.36 -21.88 12.96
CA SER A 359 15.32 -21.08 14.19
C SER A 359 14.82 -21.86 15.42
N SER A 360 14.14 -22.99 15.19
CA SER A 360 13.61 -23.91 16.19
C SER A 360 13.66 -25.36 15.69
N ALA A 361 13.59 -26.32 16.61
CA ALA A 361 13.49 -27.73 16.24
C ALA A 361 12.11 -28.02 15.62
N VAL A 362 12.08 -28.82 14.55
CA VAL A 362 10.86 -29.18 13.82
C VAL A 362 10.84 -30.68 13.53
N THR A 363 9.65 -31.27 13.43
CA THR A 363 9.48 -32.65 12.95
C THR A 363 8.76 -32.61 11.61
N LEU A 364 9.44 -33.06 10.55
CA LEU A 364 8.88 -33.12 9.19
C LEU A 364 8.87 -34.59 8.75
N ASN A 365 7.71 -35.09 8.34
CA ASN A 365 7.54 -36.49 7.89
C ASN A 365 8.12 -37.53 8.86
N GLY A 366 8.02 -37.28 10.18
CA GLY A 366 8.53 -38.17 11.23
C GLY A 366 10.04 -38.07 11.49
N VAL A 367 10.77 -37.23 10.74
CA VAL A 367 12.19 -36.94 10.97
C VAL A 367 12.34 -35.68 11.82
N GLN A 368 13.15 -35.75 12.87
CA GLN A 368 13.44 -34.60 13.72
C GLN A 368 14.63 -33.80 13.19
N TYR A 369 14.41 -32.50 13.04
CA TYR A 369 15.42 -31.52 12.69
C TYR A 369 15.64 -30.58 13.86
N GLN A 370 16.90 -30.23 14.10
CA GLN A 370 17.34 -29.45 15.24
C GLN A 370 17.50 -27.98 14.86
N LYS A 371 17.28 -27.10 15.85
CA LYS A 371 17.62 -25.68 15.73
C LYS A 371 19.08 -25.52 15.27
N GLY A 372 19.34 -24.56 14.39
CA GLY A 372 20.69 -24.24 13.93
C GLY A 372 21.21 -25.14 12.81
N GLN A 373 20.43 -26.10 12.34
CA GLN A 373 20.76 -26.91 11.16
C GLN A 373 20.57 -26.12 9.87
N LEU A 374 21.49 -26.32 8.92
CA LEU A 374 21.36 -25.84 7.55
C LEU A 374 20.74 -26.95 6.69
N LEU A 375 19.55 -26.68 6.16
CA LEU A 375 18.79 -27.56 5.29
C LEU A 375 18.90 -27.09 3.84
N SER A 376 18.95 -28.04 2.91
CA SER A 376 18.95 -27.81 1.46
C SER A 376 17.76 -28.51 0.83
N TYR A 377 17.03 -27.76 -0.01
CA TYR A 377 15.84 -28.20 -0.75
C TYR A 377 16.07 -28.01 -2.25
N GLY A 378 15.48 -28.87 -3.08
CA GLY A 378 15.34 -28.64 -4.52
C GLY A 378 13.88 -28.33 -4.88
N ASP A 379 13.65 -27.32 -5.71
CA ASP A 379 12.32 -26.98 -6.21
C ASP A 379 12.15 -27.49 -7.65
N THR A 380 11.23 -28.40 -7.93
CA THR A 380 10.95 -28.87 -9.31
C THR A 380 9.99 -27.95 -10.07
N GLY A 381 9.47 -26.89 -9.44
CA GLY A 381 8.52 -25.95 -10.03
C GLY A 381 7.09 -26.49 -10.13
N THR A 382 6.80 -27.63 -9.48
CA THR A 382 5.49 -28.28 -9.47
C THR A 382 4.75 -28.02 -8.15
N PRO A 383 3.41 -27.84 -8.16
CA PRO A 383 2.64 -27.69 -6.93
C PRO A 383 2.84 -28.89 -5.99
N GLY A 384 3.03 -28.62 -4.70
CA GLY A 384 2.78 -29.61 -3.64
C GLY A 384 3.99 -30.24 -2.96
N ASN A 385 5.24 -30.05 -3.40
CA ASN A 385 6.41 -30.06 -2.52
C ASN A 385 7.72 -29.76 -3.27
N VAL A 386 8.56 -28.90 -2.69
CA VAL A 386 10.01 -28.99 -2.87
C VAL A 386 10.50 -30.34 -2.32
N SER A 387 11.69 -30.78 -2.70
CA SER A 387 12.26 -32.05 -2.23
C SER A 387 12.26 -32.15 -0.70
N ASP A 388 12.28 -33.37 -0.16
CA ASP A 388 12.60 -33.55 1.25
C ASP A 388 13.94 -32.86 1.59
N PRO A 389 14.05 -32.23 2.78
CA PRO A 389 15.25 -31.51 3.16
C PRO A 389 16.44 -32.45 3.32
N VAL A 390 17.57 -32.02 2.78
CA VAL A 390 18.88 -32.60 3.08
C VAL A 390 19.55 -31.75 4.15
N ILE A 391 19.91 -32.35 5.29
CA ILE A 391 20.72 -31.67 6.33
C ILE A 391 22.13 -31.54 5.79
N VAL A 392 22.51 -30.39 5.25
CA VAL A 392 23.87 -30.16 4.74
C VAL A 392 24.81 -29.61 5.82
N GLY A 393 24.26 -29.02 6.89
CA GLY A 393 24.99 -28.60 8.08
C GLY A 393 24.31 -29.03 9.39
N PHE A 394 25.04 -29.73 10.27
CA PHE A 394 24.48 -30.42 11.44
C PHE A 394 24.10 -29.52 12.64
N GLY A 395 24.53 -28.26 12.67
CA GLY A 395 24.22 -27.30 13.74
C GLY A 395 25.18 -26.09 13.75
N GLY A 396 24.86 -25.05 14.53
CA GLY A 396 25.71 -23.87 14.71
C GLY A 396 25.63 -22.83 13.60
N TRP A 397 24.67 -22.95 12.67
CA TRP A 397 24.47 -21.98 11.58
C TRP A 397 23.68 -20.73 12.01
N GLU A 398 23.12 -20.74 13.22
CA GLU A 398 22.42 -19.60 13.81
C GLU A 398 23.36 -18.44 14.21
N VAL A 399 24.67 -18.71 14.25
CA VAL A 399 25.71 -17.77 14.71
C VAL A 399 26.06 -16.71 13.67
N PHE A 400 25.45 -16.73 12.48
CA PHE A 400 25.72 -15.75 11.44
C PHE A 400 24.83 -14.51 11.57
N GLN A 401 25.40 -13.35 11.24
CA GLN A 401 24.65 -12.10 11.03
C GLN A 401 24.13 -12.04 9.59
N PHE A 402 24.97 -12.45 8.64
CA PHE A 402 24.64 -12.55 7.21
C PHE A 402 24.91 -13.96 6.73
N LEU A 403 24.01 -14.51 5.91
CA LEU A 403 24.17 -15.80 5.27
C LEU A 403 23.57 -15.73 3.86
N PHE A 404 24.38 -15.99 2.84
CA PHE A 404 23.97 -15.86 1.44
C PHE A 404 24.78 -16.79 0.53
N ALA A 405 24.24 -17.11 -0.64
CA ALA A 405 24.96 -17.87 -1.66
C ALA A 405 25.70 -16.94 -2.64
N GLY A 406 26.73 -17.47 -3.30
CA GLY A 406 27.47 -16.76 -4.33
C GLY A 406 28.50 -17.64 -5.01
N ARG A 407 29.40 -17.02 -5.78
CA ARG A 407 30.56 -17.71 -6.36
C ARG A 407 31.86 -17.11 -5.85
N ASN A 408 32.92 -17.91 -5.81
CA ASN A 408 34.26 -17.39 -5.58
C ASN A 408 34.92 -16.97 -6.90
N LEU A 409 36.13 -16.38 -6.82
CA LEU A 409 36.86 -15.95 -8.02
C LEU A 409 37.23 -17.09 -8.99
N ALA A 410 37.21 -18.34 -8.52
CA ALA A 410 37.40 -19.53 -9.36
C ALA A 410 36.08 -20.02 -10.01
N GLY A 411 34.97 -19.31 -9.81
CA GLY A 411 33.65 -19.64 -10.35
C GLY A 411 32.94 -20.77 -9.62
N GLN A 412 33.44 -21.23 -8.47
CA GLN A 412 32.81 -22.29 -7.67
C GLN A 412 31.64 -21.70 -6.88
N ASP A 413 30.51 -22.41 -6.84
CA ASP A 413 29.35 -22.05 -6.03
C ASP A 413 29.66 -22.25 -4.52
N ARG A 414 29.34 -21.26 -3.70
CA ARG A 414 29.68 -21.17 -2.28
C ARG A 414 28.52 -20.64 -1.46
N ILE A 415 28.52 -21.01 -0.18
CA ILE A 415 27.72 -20.37 0.87
C ILE A 415 28.66 -19.49 1.69
N TYR A 416 28.28 -18.25 1.92
CA TYR A 416 29.07 -17.28 2.69
C TYR A 416 28.33 -16.88 3.96
N GLY A 417 29.04 -16.86 5.08
CA GLY A 417 28.51 -16.49 6.39
C GLY A 417 29.40 -15.49 7.12
N VAL A 418 28.82 -14.44 7.69
CA VAL A 418 29.53 -13.48 8.56
C VAL A 418 29.21 -13.79 10.01
N LEU A 419 30.24 -14.12 10.80
CA LEU A 419 30.07 -14.48 12.20
C LEU A 419 29.56 -13.31 13.05
N SER A 420 28.46 -13.52 13.76
CA SER A 420 27.92 -12.55 14.74
C SER A 420 28.63 -12.64 16.10
N SER A 421 29.31 -13.75 16.36
CA SER A 421 30.07 -14.02 17.59
C SER A 421 31.27 -14.94 17.30
N ALA A 422 32.24 -14.99 18.22
CA ALA A 422 33.36 -15.92 18.10
C ALA A 422 32.89 -17.36 18.36
N VAL A 423 33.36 -18.30 17.55
CA VAL A 423 32.98 -19.73 17.63
C VAL A 423 34.22 -20.61 17.53
N THR A 424 34.16 -21.80 18.11
CA THR A 424 35.18 -22.84 17.91
C THR A 424 34.57 -23.99 17.14
N LEU A 425 35.07 -24.26 15.93
CA LEU A 425 34.61 -25.36 15.08
C LEU A 425 35.78 -26.31 14.83
N ASN A 426 35.59 -27.60 15.12
CA ASN A 426 36.63 -28.63 14.94
C ASN A 426 37.99 -28.28 15.57
N GLY A 427 37.98 -27.59 16.72
CA GLY A 427 39.19 -27.15 17.44
C GLY A 427 39.86 -25.88 16.88
N VAL A 428 39.32 -25.30 15.81
CA VAL A 428 39.79 -24.03 15.24
C VAL A 428 38.93 -22.89 15.76
N GLN A 429 39.56 -21.82 16.26
CA GLN A 429 38.87 -20.63 16.71
C GLN A 429 38.62 -19.65 15.56
N TYR A 430 37.38 -19.20 15.46
CA TYR A 430 36.93 -18.18 14.53
C TYR A 430 36.41 -16.99 15.32
N GLN A 431 36.72 -15.79 14.82
CA GLN A 431 36.43 -14.53 15.49
C GLN A 431 35.14 -13.91 14.95
N LYS A 432 34.46 -13.15 15.81
CA LYS A 432 33.34 -12.30 15.39
C LYS A 432 33.76 -11.41 14.21
N GLY A 433 32.85 -11.25 13.24
CA GLY A 433 33.06 -10.39 12.07
C GLY A 433 33.93 -10.98 10.98
N GLN A 434 34.36 -12.25 11.10
CA GLN A 434 34.99 -12.96 10.00
C GLN A 434 33.96 -13.40 8.97
N LEU A 435 34.36 -13.34 7.70
CA LEU A 435 33.61 -13.88 6.57
C LEU A 435 34.14 -15.28 6.26
N LEU A 436 33.26 -16.26 6.38
CA LEU A 436 33.52 -17.68 6.16
C LEU A 436 32.90 -18.13 4.84
N SER A 437 33.57 -19.03 4.14
CA SER A 437 33.11 -19.62 2.88
C SER A 437 33.03 -21.14 2.99
N TYR A 438 31.89 -21.70 2.57
CA TYR A 438 31.57 -23.12 2.61
C TYR A 438 31.22 -23.62 1.20
N GLY A 439 31.53 -24.88 0.91
CA GLY A 439 31.09 -25.55 -0.31
C GLY A 439 30.12 -26.67 0.04
N ASP A 440 28.93 -26.69 -0.57
CA ASP A 440 27.94 -27.75 -0.38
C ASP A 440 28.07 -28.81 -1.47
N THR A 441 28.35 -30.07 -1.13
CA THR A 441 28.38 -31.16 -2.11
C THR A 441 27.01 -31.78 -2.40
N GLY A 442 25.94 -31.31 -1.74
CA GLY A 442 24.55 -31.74 -1.96
C GLY A 442 24.13 -33.01 -1.20
N THR A 443 24.96 -33.51 -0.27
CA THR A 443 24.74 -34.74 0.50
C THR A 443 24.73 -34.46 2.01
N PRO A 444 24.06 -35.30 2.83
CA PRO A 444 23.93 -35.02 4.26
C PRO A 444 25.28 -34.80 4.96
N GLY A 445 25.41 -33.68 5.66
CA GLY A 445 26.58 -33.35 6.47
C GLY A 445 27.80 -32.80 5.75
N ASN A 446 27.71 -32.52 4.45
CA ASN A 446 28.88 -32.29 3.59
C ASN A 446 28.99 -30.86 3.06
N VAL A 447 28.62 -29.86 3.88
CA VAL A 447 29.27 -28.56 3.75
C VAL A 447 30.74 -28.68 4.14
N SER A 448 31.64 -28.16 3.32
CA SER A 448 33.08 -28.17 3.58
C SER A 448 33.40 -27.52 4.92
N ASP A 449 34.55 -27.84 5.51
CA ASP A 449 35.11 -26.99 6.56
C ASP A 449 35.17 -25.52 6.08
N PRO A 450 34.90 -24.55 6.98
CA PRO A 450 34.92 -23.15 6.61
C PRO A 450 36.31 -22.70 6.21
N VAL A 451 36.37 -21.91 5.13
CA VAL A 451 37.56 -21.14 4.78
C VAL A 451 37.34 -19.69 5.19
N ILE A 452 38.27 -19.13 5.97
CA ILE A 452 38.27 -17.69 6.27
C ILE A 452 38.65 -16.95 4.99
N VAL A 453 37.71 -16.18 4.44
CA VAL A 453 37.93 -15.34 3.26
C VAL A 453 37.89 -13.85 3.59
N GLY A 454 37.53 -13.50 4.84
CA GLY A 454 37.63 -12.15 5.37
C GLY A 454 37.92 -12.16 6.88
N PHE A 455 38.88 -11.35 7.31
CA PHE A 455 39.46 -11.45 8.66
C PHE A 455 38.81 -10.56 9.73
N GLY A 456 37.92 -9.61 9.37
CA GLY A 456 37.20 -8.73 10.31
C GLY A 456 36.46 -7.58 9.62
N GLY A 457 35.63 -6.84 10.37
CA GLY A 457 34.87 -5.65 9.89
C GLY A 457 33.61 -5.94 9.06
N TRP A 458 33.32 -7.21 8.77
CA TRP A 458 32.16 -7.58 7.96
C TRP A 458 30.81 -7.42 8.68
N THR A 459 30.83 -7.22 10.00
CA THR A 459 29.64 -6.89 10.80
C THR A 459 29.17 -5.45 10.63
N ASP A 460 30.02 -4.57 10.07
CA ASP A 460 29.78 -3.13 9.99
C ASP A 460 28.97 -2.75 8.74
N PHE A 461 28.75 -3.72 7.84
CA PHE A 461 27.86 -3.58 6.70
C PHE A 461 26.40 -3.71 7.13
N GLN A 462 25.54 -2.90 6.53
CA GLN A 462 24.08 -3.01 6.62
C GLN A 462 23.54 -4.11 5.70
N PHE A 463 24.14 -4.24 4.51
CA PHE A 463 23.77 -5.25 3.52
C PHE A 463 25.01 -5.93 2.98
N LEU A 464 24.93 -7.25 2.75
CA LEU A 464 25.95 -8.05 2.08
C LEU A 464 25.27 -9.01 1.09
N PHE A 465 25.78 -9.06 -0.13
CA PHE A 465 25.28 -9.95 -1.18
C PHE A 465 26.38 -10.28 -2.19
N ALA A 466 26.23 -11.39 -2.92
CA ALA A 466 27.13 -11.76 -4.00
C ALA A 466 26.59 -11.27 -5.36
N GLY A 467 27.50 -11.06 -6.31
CA GLY A 467 27.14 -10.71 -7.68
C GLY A 467 28.33 -10.77 -8.62
N LYS A 468 28.18 -10.24 -9.83
CA LYS A 468 29.27 -10.06 -10.79
C LYS A 468 29.56 -8.58 -11.01
N ASN A 469 30.80 -8.23 -11.33
CA ASN A 469 31.13 -6.89 -11.81
C ASN A 469 30.95 -6.80 -13.34
N SER A 470 31.16 -5.62 -13.91
CA SER A 470 31.05 -5.38 -15.36
C SER A 470 32.04 -6.20 -16.21
N ALA A 471 33.13 -6.70 -15.62
CA ALA A 471 34.06 -7.63 -16.26
C ALA A 471 33.63 -9.11 -16.12
N GLY A 472 32.45 -9.38 -15.58
CA GLY A 472 31.90 -10.73 -15.37
C GLY A 472 32.54 -11.50 -14.21
N GLN A 473 33.35 -10.84 -13.39
CA GLN A 473 34.06 -11.47 -12.28
C GLN A 473 33.14 -11.54 -11.05
N ASP A 474 33.13 -12.69 -10.37
CA ASP A 474 32.35 -12.87 -9.15
C ASP A 474 32.90 -11.98 -8.00
N ARG A 475 31.99 -11.37 -7.25
CA ARG A 475 32.26 -10.38 -6.20
C ARG A 475 31.30 -10.54 -5.03
N ILE A 476 31.76 -10.08 -3.87
CA ILE A 476 30.92 -9.82 -2.70
C ILE A 476 30.81 -8.31 -2.57
N TYR A 477 29.58 -7.81 -2.49
CA TYR A 477 29.25 -6.41 -2.33
C TYR A 477 28.73 -6.15 -0.92
N GLY A 478 29.14 -5.03 -0.34
CA GLY A 478 28.71 -4.60 0.98
C GLY A 478 28.34 -3.13 0.99
N VAL A 479 27.24 -2.80 1.68
CA VAL A 479 26.80 -1.42 1.91
C VAL A 479 27.06 -1.09 3.38
N TRP A 480 27.83 -0.04 3.65
CA TRP A 480 28.23 0.32 5.01
C TRP A 480 27.05 0.88 5.81
N ALA A 481 26.96 0.56 7.10
CA ALA A 481 25.84 0.99 7.94
C ALA A 481 25.90 2.47 8.43
N THR A 482 27.02 3.17 8.23
CA THR A 482 27.28 4.56 8.70
C THR A 482 28.32 5.29 7.82
N PRO A 483 28.42 6.63 7.84
CA PRO A 483 29.34 7.36 6.94
C PRO A 483 30.80 7.43 7.41
N THR A 484 31.23 6.70 8.44
CA THR A 484 32.63 6.73 8.89
C THR A 484 33.46 5.66 8.18
N SER A 485 34.46 6.09 7.40
CA SER A 485 35.41 5.23 6.68
C SER A 485 36.21 4.29 7.61
N PRO A 486 36.74 3.18 7.09
CA PRO A 486 37.67 2.33 7.81
C PRO A 486 38.89 3.10 8.32
N PRO A 487 39.52 2.71 9.44
CA PRO A 487 40.80 3.26 9.86
C PRO A 487 41.85 3.02 8.74
N GLY A 488 42.34 4.10 8.13
CA GLY A 488 43.49 4.05 7.22
C GLY A 488 43.22 4.22 5.72
N GLN A 489 42.03 4.65 5.28
CA GLN A 489 41.83 5.07 3.88
C GLN A 489 41.20 6.46 3.79
N SER A 490 41.84 7.35 3.03
CA SER A 490 41.36 8.69 2.70
C SER A 490 40.24 8.63 1.66
N LEU A 491 39.18 9.41 1.90
CA LEU A 491 38.03 9.64 1.03
C LEU A 491 38.43 10.04 -0.40
N TYR A 492 38.50 9.06 -1.29
CA TYR A 492 38.23 9.29 -2.71
C TYR A 492 36.99 8.47 -3.07
N SER A 493 35.96 9.18 -3.55
CA SER A 493 34.61 8.73 -3.95
C SER A 493 33.56 8.58 -2.84
N ILE A 494 33.25 9.69 -2.15
CA ILE A 494 31.88 9.88 -1.66
C ILE A 494 31.01 10.35 -2.84
N VAL A 495 29.88 9.66 -2.96
CA VAL A 495 28.72 9.96 -3.77
C VAL A 495 28.25 11.39 -3.50
N SER A 496 28.41 12.30 -4.47
CA SER A 496 27.52 13.45 -4.64
C SER A 496 27.50 13.89 -6.10
N SER A 497 26.52 13.43 -6.87
CA SER A 497 26.15 14.07 -8.14
C SER A 497 24.66 13.98 -8.47
N ALA A 498 23.79 13.72 -7.48
CA ALA A 498 22.34 13.75 -7.67
C ALA A 498 21.70 14.93 -6.91
N TYR A 499 22.29 16.11 -7.03
CA TYR A 499 21.61 17.41 -6.88
C TYR A 499 22.43 18.42 -7.67
N ILE A 500 21.94 18.80 -8.85
CA ILE A 500 21.89 20.15 -9.44
C ILE A 500 21.38 19.95 -10.87
N ASN A 501 20.07 20.16 -11.04
CA ASN A 501 19.53 20.62 -12.30
C ASN A 501 19.93 22.09 -12.46
N ASN A 502 20.41 22.44 -13.65
CA ASN A 502 20.23 23.70 -14.35
C ASN A 502 20.45 25.01 -13.56
N ILE A 503 21.67 25.55 -13.67
CA ILE A 503 21.85 27.01 -13.82
C ILE A 503 22.67 27.22 -15.10
N TYR A 504 22.00 27.75 -16.13
CA TYR A 504 22.66 28.43 -17.23
C TYR A 504 23.31 29.71 -16.69
N ILE A 505 24.64 29.87 -16.82
CA ILE A 505 25.24 31.17 -17.12
C ILE A 505 26.40 30.97 -18.11
N THR A 506 26.31 31.74 -19.18
CA THR A 506 27.24 31.92 -20.28
C THR A 506 28.57 32.56 -19.86
N SER A 507 29.64 32.22 -20.60
CA SER A 507 30.81 33.04 -20.95
C SER A 507 31.67 33.66 -19.84
N GLY A 508 32.98 33.50 -19.97
CA GLY A 508 33.94 34.45 -19.41
C GLY A 508 35.31 33.85 -19.12
N SER A 509 36.25 34.12 -20.00
CA SER A 509 37.70 34.00 -19.86
C SER A 509 38.28 34.88 -18.74
N GLU A 510 39.60 34.70 -18.53
CA GLU A 510 40.58 35.54 -17.79
C GLU A 510 40.94 34.99 -16.39
N ASP A 511 42.12 34.35 -16.27
CA ASP A 511 43.45 34.94 -15.94
C ASP A 511 43.49 35.27 -14.43
N TRP A 512 44.19 34.51 -13.58
CA TRP A 512 45.64 34.39 -13.39
C TRP A 512 45.95 33.22 -12.46
#